data_AF-A0A534MZE4-F1
#
_entry.id   AF-A0A534MZE4-F1
#
_cell.length_a   1.000
_cell.length_b   1.000
_cell.length_c   1.000
_cell.angle_alpha   90.00
_cell.angle_beta   90.00
_cell.angle_gamma   90.00
#
_symmetry.space_group_name_H-M   'P 1'
#
loop_
_entity.id
_entity.type
_entity.pdbx_description
1 polymer ?
#
loop_
_entity_poly.entity_id
_entity_poly.type
_entity_poly.pdbx_seq_one_letter_code
_entity_poly.pdbx_strand_id
1 'polypeptide(L)'
;MKHALTTFIVLPLVMAFLGCSTPLTNREKGAGIGALGGAAAGGIIGSAVHHPAAGALIGGALGAGGGALIGDQLQGQGQTQQRQQEEIDRQNAELRRQREELERIKRQGEY
;
A
#
# COMPACT_ATOMS: atom_id res chain seq x y z
N MET A 1 -4.93 -21.13 -25.59
CA MET A 1 -4.22 -22.03 -24.64
C MET A 1 -2.83 -21.51 -24.25
N LYS A 2 -2.01 -21.04 -25.19
CA LYS A 2 -0.69 -20.42 -24.91
C LYS A 2 -0.71 -19.23 -23.93
N HIS A 3 -1.62 -18.27 -24.09
CA HIS A 3 -1.73 -17.12 -23.17
C HIS A 3 -2.21 -17.50 -21.77
N ALA A 4 -3.05 -18.53 -21.63
CA ALA A 4 -3.50 -19.03 -20.33
C ALA A 4 -2.34 -19.65 -19.53
N LEU A 5 -1.45 -20.38 -20.21
CA LEU A 5 -0.24 -20.95 -19.60
C LEU A 5 0.75 -19.86 -19.16
N THR A 6 0.93 -18.82 -19.99
CA THR A 6 1.80 -17.68 -19.66
C THR A 6 1.27 -16.88 -18.46
N THR A 7 -0.04 -16.62 -18.41
CA THR A 7 -0.67 -15.96 -17.25
C THR A 7 -0.55 -16.79 -15.97
N PHE A 8 -0.68 -18.13 -16.07
CA PHE A 8 -0.60 -19.03 -14.92
C PHE A 8 0.81 -19.10 -14.29
N ILE A 9 1.86 -18.82 -15.05
CA ILE A 9 3.25 -18.79 -14.57
C ILE A 9 3.63 -17.40 -14.03
N VAL A 10 3.14 -16.34 -14.67
CA VAL A 10 3.46 -14.95 -14.27
C VAL A 10 2.75 -14.56 -12.96
N LEU A 11 1.52 -15.03 -12.74
CA LEU A 11 0.72 -14.71 -11.56
C LEU A 11 1.37 -15.14 -10.21
N PRO A 12 1.86 -16.39 -10.03
CA PRO A 12 2.52 -16.79 -8.80
C PRO A 12 3.88 -16.11 -8.61
N LEU A 13 4.59 -15.79 -9.70
CA LEU A 13 5.86 -15.07 -9.64
C LEU A 13 5.66 -13.65 -9.08
N VAL A 14 4.62 -12.94 -9.54
CA VAL A 14 4.25 -11.62 -9.02
C VAL A 14 3.84 -11.69 -7.54
N MET A 15 3.10 -12.71 -7.13
CA MET A 15 2.74 -12.92 -5.72
C MET A 15 3.94 -13.23 -4.82
N ALA A 16 4.96 -13.93 -5.34
CA ALA A 16 6.20 -14.19 -4.60
C ALA A 16 6.99 -12.90 -4.32
N PHE A 17 6.98 -11.92 -5.24
CA PHE A 17 7.64 -10.63 -5.04
C PHE A 17 6.89 -9.69 -4.08
N LEU A 18 5.56 -9.82 -3.98
CA LEU A 18 4.75 -9.04 -3.03
C LEU A 18 4.87 -9.55 -1.58
N GLY A 19 5.36 -10.77 -1.37
CA GLY A 19 5.46 -11.41 -0.05
C GLY A 19 6.76 -11.21 0.71
N CYS A 20 7.79 -10.59 0.11
CA CYS A 20 9.06 -10.34 0.79
C CYS A 20 8.95 -9.05 1.63
N SER A 21 8.58 -9.18 2.91
CA SER A 21 8.36 -8.07 3.84
C SER A 21 9.67 -7.43 4.31
N THR A 22 10.35 -6.70 3.43
CA THR A 22 11.26 -5.65 3.89
C THR A 22 10.44 -4.40 4.19
N PRO A 23 10.76 -3.63 5.25
CA PRO A 23 10.14 -2.34 5.50
C PRO A 23 10.63 -1.36 4.42
N LEU A 24 9.99 -1.41 3.24
CA LEU A 24 10.25 -0.47 2.16
C LEU A 24 9.85 0.92 2.64
N THR A 25 10.71 1.90 2.36
CA THR A 25 10.39 3.31 2.58
C THR A 25 9.15 3.70 1.76
N ASN A 26 8.40 4.72 2.19
CA ASN A 26 7.21 5.18 1.44
C ASN A 26 7.56 5.57 -0.02
N ARG A 27 8.80 6.00 -0.26
CA ARG A 27 9.38 6.20 -1.58
C ARG A 27 9.52 4.92 -2.39
N GLU A 28 10.13 3.86 -1.83
CA GLU A 28 10.27 2.58 -2.52
C GLU A 28 8.92 1.89 -2.73
N LYS A 29 8.01 2.03 -1.77
CA LYS A 29 6.64 1.53 -1.90
C LYS A 29 5.88 2.28 -2.99
N GLY A 30 5.98 3.61 -3.02
CA GLY A 30 5.39 4.45 -4.06
C GLY A 30 5.97 4.16 -5.44
N ALA A 31 7.29 4.07 -5.54
CA ALA A 31 8.01 3.71 -6.76
C ALA A 31 7.64 2.31 -7.24
N GLY A 32 7.58 1.33 -6.34
CA GLY A 32 7.24 -0.05 -6.67
C GLY A 32 5.79 -0.20 -7.13
N ILE A 33 4.83 0.40 -6.42
CA ILE A 33 3.42 0.39 -6.81
C ILE A 33 3.22 1.15 -8.13
N GLY A 34 3.85 2.31 -8.27
CA GLY A 34 3.80 3.10 -9.49
C GLY A 34 4.42 2.36 -10.67
N ALA A 35 5.58 1.71 -10.48
CA ALA A 35 6.25 0.93 -11.51
C ALA A 35 5.41 -0.26 -11.95
N LEU A 36 4.87 -1.03 -11.01
CA LEU A 36 4.05 -2.21 -11.31
C LEU A 36 2.73 -1.81 -11.97
N GLY A 37 2.04 -0.80 -11.43
CA GLY A 37 0.79 -0.29 -12.00
C GLY A 37 0.99 0.33 -13.39
N GLY A 38 2.04 1.13 -13.55
CA GLY A 38 2.43 1.75 -14.80
C GLY A 38 2.88 0.73 -15.86
N ALA A 39 3.65 -0.28 -15.47
CA ALA A 39 4.07 -1.36 -16.38
C ALA A 39 2.90 -2.23 -16.81
N ALA A 40 1.96 -2.52 -15.91
CA ALA A 40 0.74 -3.26 -16.24
C ALA A 40 -0.12 -2.47 -17.24
N ALA A 41 -0.43 -1.20 -16.94
CA ALA A 41 -1.21 -0.34 -17.83
C ALA A 41 -0.51 -0.11 -19.17
N GLY A 42 0.79 0.19 -19.14
CA GLY A 42 1.62 0.39 -20.32
C GLY A 42 1.77 -0.88 -21.16
N GLY A 43 1.83 -2.05 -20.54
CA GLY A 43 1.87 -3.34 -21.24
C GLY A 43 0.56 -3.65 -21.97
N ILE A 44 -0.59 -3.33 -21.35
CA ILE A 44 -1.91 -3.46 -21.97
C ILE A 44 -2.02 -2.52 -23.18
N ILE A 45 -1.69 -1.24 -23.00
CA ILE A 45 -1.77 -0.24 -24.09
C ILE A 45 -0.75 -0.60 -25.21
N GLY A 46 0.47 -0.98 -24.83
CA GLY A 46 1.50 -1.43 -25.76
C GLY A 46 1.08 -2.67 -26.55
N SER A 47 0.31 -3.58 -25.95
CA SER A 47 -0.20 -4.75 -26.66
C SER A 47 -1.17 -4.39 -27.78
N ALA A 48 -1.94 -3.31 -27.65
CA ALA A 48 -2.86 -2.83 -28.68
C ALA A 48 -2.12 -2.30 -29.92
N VAL A 49 -0.87 -1.84 -29.75
CA VAL A 49 -0.01 -1.35 -30.84
C VAL A 49 1.12 -2.35 -31.19
N HIS A 50 0.95 -3.63 -30.86
CA HIS A 50 1.92 -4.72 -31.12
C HIS A 50 3.29 -4.59 -30.41
N HIS A 51 3.42 -3.72 -29.41
CA HIS A 51 4.63 -3.52 -28.62
C HIS A 51 4.38 -3.58 -27.10
N PRO A 52 3.95 -4.73 -26.55
CA PRO A 52 3.64 -4.89 -25.13
C PRO A 52 4.86 -4.67 -24.22
N ALA A 53 6.04 -5.13 -24.63
CA ALA A 53 7.26 -4.97 -23.86
C ALA A 53 7.72 -3.51 -23.79
N ALA A 54 7.66 -2.78 -24.90
CA ALA A 54 8.00 -1.36 -24.93
C ALA A 54 7.02 -0.53 -24.10
N GLY A 55 5.72 -0.81 -24.23
CA GLY A 55 4.68 -0.15 -23.44
C GLY A 55 4.84 -0.41 -21.95
N ALA A 56 5.15 -1.65 -21.54
CA ALA A 56 5.39 -1.99 -20.14
C ALA A 56 6.65 -1.32 -19.58
N LEU A 57 7.73 -1.22 -20.37
CA LEU A 57 8.95 -0.53 -19.94
C LEU A 57 8.74 0.98 -19.77
N ILE A 58 8.06 1.61 -20.73
CA ILE A 58 7.78 3.05 -20.68
C ILE A 58 6.82 3.36 -19.52
N GLY A 59 5.72 2.61 -19.42
CA GLY A 59 4.75 2.77 -18.34
C GLY A 59 5.35 2.46 -16.97
N GLY A 60 6.22 1.45 -16.90
CA GLY A 60 6.93 1.09 -15.68
C GLY A 60 7.95 2.15 -15.25
N ALA A 61 8.73 2.70 -16.19
CA ALA A 61 9.70 3.75 -15.90
C ALA A 61 9.01 5.06 -15.46
N LEU A 62 7.94 5.47 -16.16
CA LEU A 62 7.15 6.66 -15.81
C LEU A 62 6.41 6.46 -14.48
N GLY A 63 5.83 5.29 -14.27
CA GLY A 63 5.15 4.92 -13.03
C GLY A 63 6.11 4.84 -11.84
N ALA A 64 7.31 4.30 -12.03
CA ALA A 64 8.37 4.25 -11.02
C ALA A 64 8.82 5.68 -10.63
N GLY A 65 9.09 6.51 -11.63
CA GLY A 65 9.52 7.90 -11.42
C GLY A 65 8.45 8.73 -10.71
N GLY A 66 7.21 8.69 -11.21
CA GLY A 66 6.08 9.40 -10.59
C GLY A 66 5.75 8.87 -9.19
N GLY A 67 5.74 7.55 -9.02
CA GLY A 67 5.50 6.90 -7.73
C GLY A 67 6.59 7.18 -6.70
N ALA A 68 7.85 7.26 -7.11
CA ALA A 68 8.96 7.64 -6.24
C ALA A 68 8.83 9.08 -5.75
N LEU A 69 8.48 10.01 -6.64
CA LEU A 69 8.29 11.43 -6.29
C LEU A 69 7.13 11.63 -5.31
N ILE A 70 6.01 10.94 -5.53
CA ILE A 70 4.84 11.00 -4.64
C ILE A 70 5.13 10.29 -3.30
N GLY A 71 5.82 9.16 -3.34
CA GLY A 71 6.20 8.40 -2.15
C GLY A 71 7.15 9.15 -1.21
N ASP A 72 7.99 10.03 -1.75
CA ASP A 72 8.88 10.91 -0.99
C ASP A 72 8.07 11.91 -0.13
N GLN A 73 7.01 12.51 -0.69
CA GLN A 73 6.10 13.39 0.07
C GLN A 73 5.31 12.64 1.15
N LEU A 74 4.84 11.44 0.83
CA LEU A 74 4.12 10.58 1.78
C LEU A 74 5.01 10.14 2.94
N GLN A 75 6.33 10.09 2.77
CA GLN A 75 7.27 9.75 3.84
C GLN A 75 7.28 10.78 4.97
N GLY A 76 7.16 12.06 4.65
CA GLY A 76 7.03 13.12 5.64
C GLY A 76 5.72 13.03 6.43
N GLN A 77 4.61 12.70 5.75
CA GLN A 77 3.29 12.59 6.37
C GLN A 77 3.15 11.33 7.24
N GLY A 78 3.76 10.22 6.81
CA GLY A 78 3.73 8.95 7.55
C GLY A 78 4.35 9.06 8.95
N GLN A 79 5.40 9.86 9.12
CA GLN A 79 5.99 10.10 10.45
C GLN A 79 5.03 10.83 11.38
N THR A 80 4.31 11.84 10.87
CA THR A 80 3.31 12.56 11.67
C THR A 80 2.13 11.66 12.00
N GLN A 81 1.70 10.82 11.06
CA GLN A 81 0.61 9.88 11.29
C GLN A 81 0.98 8.80 12.31
N GLN A 82 2.21 8.28 12.28
CA GLN A 82 2.69 7.34 13.28
C GLN A 82 2.72 7.96 14.69
N ARG A 83 3.19 9.22 14.81
CA ARG A 83 3.16 9.94 16.09
C ARG A 83 1.74 10.20 16.58
N GLN A 84 0.83 10.61 15.70
CA GLN A 84 -0.58 10.79 16.06
C GLN A 84 -1.22 9.47 16.49
N GLN A 85 -0.91 8.36 15.82
CA GLN A 85 -1.43 7.05 16.18
C GLN A 85 -0.97 6.63 17.58
N GLU A 86 0.31 6.84 17.91
CA GLU A 86 0.85 6.60 19.25
C GLU A 86 0.16 7.47 20.32
N GLU A 87 -0.16 8.72 19.99
CA GLU A 87 -0.88 9.62 20.90
C GLU A 87 -2.34 9.19 21.11
N ILE A 88 -3.03 8.79 20.04
CA ILE A 88 -4.40 8.24 20.08
C ILE A 88 -4.44 6.95 20.90
N ASP A 89 -3.46 6.05 20.73
CA ASP A 89 -3.41 4.79 21.47
C ASP A 89 -3.19 5.03 22.97
N ARG A 90 -2.36 6.01 23.33
CA ARG A 90 -2.22 6.45 24.74
C ARG A 90 -3.52 7.02 25.29
N GLN A 91 -4.18 7.89 24.53
CA GLN A 91 -5.44 8.50 24.96
C GLN A 91 -6.58 7.46 25.09
N ASN A 92 -6.63 6.48 24.18
CA ASN A 92 -7.60 5.40 24.24
C ASN A 92 -7.45 4.53 25.49
N ALA A 93 -6.22 4.34 25.98
CA ALA A 93 -6.00 3.62 27.24
C ALA A 93 -6.66 4.35 28.42
N GLU A 94 -6.65 5.69 28.44
CA GLU A 94 -7.29 6.50 29.46
C GLU A 94 -8.82 6.50 29.33
N LEU A 95 -9.35 6.66 28.11
CA LEU A 95 -10.81 6.60 27.86
C LEU A 95 -11.39 5.24 28.25
N ARG A 96 -10.65 4.14 28.02
CA ARG A 96 -11.07 2.80 28.44
C ARG A 96 -11.23 2.73 29.96
N ARG A 97 -10.29 3.27 30.73
CA ARG A 97 -10.41 3.32 32.19
C ARG A 97 -11.61 4.14 32.64
N GLN A 98 -11.83 5.31 32.04
CA GLN A 98 -12.99 6.14 32.36
C GLN A 98 -14.32 5.44 32.02
N ARG A 99 -14.39 4.75 30.88
CA ARG A 99 -15.59 3.99 30.50
C ARG A 99 -15.89 2.88 31.50
N GLU A 100 -14.88 2.16 31.98
CA GLU A 100 -15.06 1.12 32.99
C GLU A 100 -15.60 1.68 34.31
N GLU A 101 -15.15 2.87 34.74
CA GLU A 101 -15.70 3.55 35.91
C GLU A 101 -17.14 4.03 35.68
N LEU A 102 -17.42 4.59 34.51
CA LEU A 102 -18.75 5.06 34.15
C LEU A 102 -19.76 3.91 34.09
N GLU A 103 -19.35 2.75 33.59
CA GLU A 103 -20.17 1.53 33.59
C GLU A 103 -20.43 0.99 34.99
N ARG A 104 -19.46 1.12 35.92
CA ARG A 104 -19.67 0.75 37.33
C ARG A 104 -20.67 1.67 38.00
N ILE A 105 -20.58 2.98 37.76
CA ILE A 105 -21.52 3.97 38.30
C ILE A 105 -22.91 3.77 37.70
N LYS A 106 -23.02 3.57 36.38
CA LYS A 106 -24.30 3.27 35.72
C LYS A 106 -24.95 2.01 36.29
N ARG A 107 -24.18 0.94 36.50
CA ARG A 107 -24.70 -0.30 37.09
C ARG A 107 -25.17 -0.15 38.54
N GLN A 108 -24.64 0.82 39.29
CA GLN A 108 -25.16 1.13 40.63
C GLN A 108 -26.42 2.00 40.60
N GLY A 109 -26.59 2.82 39.57
CA GLY A 109 -27.78 3.66 39.38
C GLY A 109 -28.99 2.96 38.77
N GLU A 110 -28.84 1.74 38.22
CA GLU A 110 -29.92 0.93 37.64
C GLU A 110 -30.58 -0.07 38.63
N TYR A 111 -30.37 0.08 39.95
CA TYR A 111 -31.07 -0.68 41.00
C TYR A 111 -31.94 0.22 41.88
#